data_AF-A0A183ILJ8-F1
#
_entry.id   AF-A0A183ILJ8-F1
#
_cell.length_a   1.000
_cell.length_b   1.000
_cell.length_c   1.000
_cell.angle_alpha   90.00
_cell.angle_beta   90.00
_cell.angle_gamma   90.00
#
_symmetry.space_group_name_H-M   'P 1'
#
loop_
_entity.id
_entity.type
_entity.pdbx_description
1 polymer ?
#
loop_
_entity_poly.entity_id
_entity_poly.type
_entity_poly.pdbx_seq_one_letter_code
_entity_poly.pdbx_strand_id
1 'polypeptide(L)'
;MASSKIVNGLKECLRIAADCKNFHRVVRKVRLVELAPGRCKCEFTVEEEHENPQGALHGGFTATMVDVTTTAALLATERGLPGVSLQLDVSYATLFMHWLYFGRLRLC
;
A
#
# COMPACT_ATOMS: atom_id res chain seq x y z
N MET A 1 18.01 -1.90 -16.11
CA MET A 1 17.87 -1.09 -14.88
C MET A 1 16.96 0.09 -15.19
N ALA A 2 15.86 0.28 -14.47
CA ALA A 2 15.01 1.45 -14.68
C ALA A 2 15.80 2.74 -14.36
N SER A 3 15.61 3.78 -15.17
CA SER A 3 16.31 5.07 -15.01
C SER A 3 16.01 5.67 -13.63
N SER A 4 17.03 6.21 -12.96
CA SER A 4 16.92 6.82 -11.62
C SER A 4 15.84 7.90 -11.52
N LYS A 5 15.54 8.58 -12.63
CA LYS A 5 14.46 9.58 -12.73
C LYS A 5 13.05 8.97 -12.59
N ILE A 6 12.81 7.78 -13.12
CA ILE A 6 11.52 7.08 -13.03
C ILE A 6 11.27 6.63 -11.58
N VAL A 7 12.29 6.07 -10.95
CA VAL A 7 12.22 5.65 -9.53
C VAL A 7 12.00 6.84 -8.61
N ASN A 8 12.66 7.97 -8.86
CA ASN A 8 12.44 9.20 -8.08
C ASN A 8 11.07 9.83 -8.34
N GLY A 9 10.59 9.84 -9.59
CA GLY A 9 9.25 10.30 -9.94
C GLY A 9 8.13 9.46 -9.29
N LEU A 10 8.31 8.13 -9.19
CA LEU A 10 7.31 7.27 -8.55
C LEU A 10 7.34 7.30 -7.02
N LYS A 11 8.52 7.48 -6.42
CA LYS A 11 8.63 7.81 -4.99
C LYS A 11 7.82 9.05 -4.66
N GLU A 12 7.86 10.04 -5.55
CA GLU A 12 7.04 11.23 -5.44
C GLU A 12 5.55 10.93 -5.61
N CYS A 13 5.14 10.06 -6.56
CA CYS A 13 3.73 9.66 -6.71
C CYS A 13 3.13 9.00 -5.47
N LEU A 14 3.88 8.13 -4.78
CA LEU A 14 3.41 7.53 -3.52
C LEU A 14 3.37 8.53 -2.37
N ARG A 15 4.32 9.48 -2.31
CA ARG A 15 4.23 10.63 -1.37
C ARG A 15 3.02 11.52 -1.69
N ILE A 16 2.76 11.80 -2.96
CA ILE A 16 1.63 12.62 -3.40
C ILE A 16 0.31 11.95 -3.03
N ALA A 17 0.20 10.63 -3.18
CA ALA A 17 -0.97 9.88 -2.72
C ALA A 17 -1.15 9.99 -1.19
N ALA A 18 -0.06 9.95 -0.42
CA ALA A 18 -0.08 10.12 1.03
C ALA A 18 -0.54 11.53 1.48
N ASP A 19 -0.20 12.56 0.72
CA ASP A 19 -0.54 13.97 1.02
C ASP A 19 -1.89 14.42 0.44
N CYS A 20 -2.57 13.55 -0.32
CA CYS A 20 -3.88 13.85 -0.88
C CYS A 20 -4.97 13.96 0.20
N LYS A 21 -5.88 14.94 0.07
CA LYS A 21 -7.03 15.10 1.00
C LYS A 21 -8.13 14.06 0.79
N ASN A 22 -8.13 13.38 -0.36
CA ASN A 22 -9.14 12.40 -0.76
C ASN A 22 -8.86 11.02 -0.12
N PHE A 23 -9.46 9.96 -0.67
CA PHE A 23 -9.32 8.60 -0.15
C PHE A 23 -7.86 8.12 -0.05
N HIS A 24 -6.96 8.59 -0.93
CA HIS A 24 -5.56 8.16 -0.94
C HIS A 24 -4.81 8.43 0.37
N ARG A 25 -5.29 9.34 1.24
CA ARG A 25 -4.71 9.56 2.58
C ARG A 25 -4.59 8.30 3.42
N VAL A 26 -5.41 7.27 3.15
CA VAL A 26 -5.34 6.00 3.90
C VAL A 26 -3.97 5.34 3.77
N VAL A 27 -3.28 5.49 2.64
CA VAL A 27 -1.94 4.90 2.43
C VAL A 27 -0.79 5.78 2.94
N ARG A 28 -1.05 6.82 3.74
CA ARG A 28 -0.03 7.81 4.13
C ARG A 28 1.15 7.25 4.92
N LYS A 29 0.95 6.15 5.66
CA LYS A 29 2.00 5.47 6.45
C LYS A 29 2.69 4.33 5.70
N VAL A 30 2.40 4.19 4.40
CA VAL A 30 3.02 3.18 3.55
C VAL A 30 4.32 3.72 2.96
N ARG A 31 5.39 2.97 3.14
CA ARG A 31 6.72 3.28 2.60
C ARG A 31 7.05 2.37 1.42
N LEU A 32 7.51 2.97 0.32
CA LEU A 32 8.09 2.24 -0.79
C LEU A 32 9.47 1.71 -0.41
N VAL A 33 9.66 0.39 -0.52
CA VAL A 33 10.94 -0.31 -0.27
C VAL A 33 11.70 -0.47 -1.57
N GLU A 34 11.00 -0.92 -2.62
CA GLU A 34 11.62 -1.25 -3.88
C GLU A 34 10.65 -0.99 -5.04
N LEU A 35 11.20 -0.53 -6.15
CA LEU A 35 10.46 -0.35 -7.38
C LEU A 35 11.32 -0.76 -8.58
N ALA A 36 10.79 -1.64 -9.40
CA ALA A 36 11.38 -2.09 -10.65
C ALA A 36 10.27 -2.20 -11.72
N PRO A 37 10.62 -2.33 -13.01
CA PRO A 37 9.60 -2.49 -14.05
C PRO A 37 8.66 -3.67 -13.74
N GLY A 38 7.37 -3.38 -13.58
CA GLY A 38 6.34 -4.37 -13.23
C GLY A 38 6.38 -4.89 -11.79
N ARG A 39 7.19 -4.31 -10.90
CA ARG A 39 7.30 -4.73 -9.49
C ARG A 39 7.33 -3.55 -8.54
N CYS A 40 6.47 -3.59 -7.53
CA CYS A 40 6.44 -2.63 -6.42
C CYS A 40 6.45 -3.40 -5.10
N LYS A 41 7.35 -3.00 -4.18
CA LYS A 41 7.41 -3.54 -2.81
C LYS A 41 7.24 -2.39 -1.83
N CYS A 42 6.24 -2.51 -0.97
CA CYS A 42 5.95 -1.55 0.08
C CYS A 42 5.95 -2.21 1.46
N GLU A 43 6.13 -1.39 2.49
CA GLU A 43 6.03 -1.79 3.89
C GLU A 43 5.29 -0.73 4.70
N PHE A 44 4.57 -1.16 5.73
CA PHE A 44 3.86 -0.29 6.66
C PHE A 44 3.68 -1.03 7.99
N THR A 45 3.51 -0.27 9.06
CA THR A 45 3.10 -0.81 10.36
C THR A 45 1.59 -0.69 10.47
N VAL A 46 0.92 -1.78 10.85
CA VAL A 46 -0.52 -1.73 11.14
C VAL A 46 -0.73 -0.95 12.43
N GLU A 47 -1.62 0.02 12.35
CA GLU A 47 -1.96 0.95 13.43
C GLU A 47 -3.48 1.13 13.42
N GLU A 48 -4.03 1.77 14.44
CA GLU A 48 -5.49 1.93 14.64
C GLU A 48 -6.22 2.49 13.40
N GLU A 49 -5.58 3.35 12.61
CA GLU A 49 -6.16 3.89 11.37
C GLU A 49 -6.30 2.88 10.21
N HIS A 50 -5.58 1.76 10.29
CA HIS A 50 -5.60 0.66 9.33
C HIS A 50 -6.51 -0.48 9.80
N GLU A 51 -6.98 -0.44 11.04
CA GLU A 51 -7.73 -1.52 11.67
C GLU A 51 -9.23 -1.47 11.35
N ASN A 52 -9.88 -2.63 11.42
CA ASN A 52 -11.32 -2.75 11.50
C ASN A 52 -11.79 -2.64 12.97
N PRO A 53 -13.11 -2.60 13.25
CA PRO A 53 -13.61 -2.49 14.62
C PRO A 53 -13.16 -3.62 15.56
N GLN A 54 -12.77 -4.77 15.02
CA GLN A 54 -12.23 -5.90 15.78
C GLN A 54 -10.73 -5.78 16.04
N GLY A 55 -10.05 -4.80 15.43
CA GLY A 55 -8.62 -4.59 15.61
C GLY A 55 -7.70 -5.35 14.65
N ALA A 56 -8.27 -5.96 13.61
CA ALA A 56 -7.49 -6.58 12.53
C ALA A 56 -7.29 -5.59 11.39
N LEU A 57 -6.27 -5.82 10.55
CA LEU A 57 -6.09 -5.08 9.31
C LEU A 57 -7.40 -5.08 8.50
N HIS A 58 -7.90 -3.90 8.17
CA HIS A 58 -9.16 -3.74 7.47
C HIS A 58 -9.08 -4.35 6.07
N GLY A 59 -10.09 -5.14 5.68
CA GLY A 59 -10.12 -5.78 4.36
C GLY A 59 -10.05 -4.75 3.23
N GLY A 60 -10.84 -3.68 3.33
CA GLY A 60 -10.77 -2.54 2.40
C GLY A 60 -9.40 -1.84 2.33
N PHE A 61 -8.62 -1.81 3.42
CA PHE A 61 -7.25 -1.30 3.37
C PHE A 61 -6.35 -2.24 2.55
N THR A 62 -6.48 -3.55 2.77
CA THR A 62 -5.77 -4.57 1.99
C THR A 62 -6.10 -4.47 0.50
N ALA A 63 -7.37 -4.34 0.13
CA ALA A 63 -7.78 -4.15 -1.26
C ALA A 63 -7.21 -2.86 -1.87
N THR A 64 -7.21 -1.75 -1.10
CA THR A 64 -6.59 -0.48 -1.51
C THR A 64 -5.09 -0.64 -1.74
N MET A 65 -4.41 -1.41 -0.90
CA MET A 65 -2.98 -1.70 -1.08
C MET A 65 -2.71 -2.45 -2.37
N VAL A 66 -3.54 -3.44 -2.73
CA VAL A 66 -3.41 -4.14 -4.02
C VAL A 66 -3.61 -3.15 -5.17
N ASP A 67 -4.65 -2.32 -5.13
CA ASP A 67 -4.96 -1.32 -6.18
C ASP A 67 -3.81 -0.31 -6.38
N VAL A 68 -3.34 0.31 -5.30
CA VAL A 68 -2.30 1.35 -5.37
C VAL A 68 -0.94 0.76 -5.75
N THR A 69 -0.54 -0.39 -5.20
CA THR A 69 0.78 -0.97 -5.48
C THR A 69 0.87 -1.56 -6.89
N THR A 70 -0.22 -2.14 -7.41
CA THR A 70 -0.26 -2.61 -8.80
C THR A 70 -0.25 -1.45 -9.79
N THR A 71 -0.97 -0.36 -9.50
CA THR A 71 -0.88 0.89 -10.27
C THR A 71 0.55 1.43 -10.28
N ALA A 72 1.23 1.44 -9.13
CA ALA A 72 2.64 1.84 -9.06
C ALA A 72 3.56 0.93 -9.88
N ALA A 73 3.33 -0.39 -9.86
CA ALA A 73 4.08 -1.34 -10.67
C ALA A 73 3.87 -1.10 -12.19
N LEU A 74 2.66 -0.74 -12.62
CA LEU A 74 2.35 -0.39 -14.01
C LEU A 74 3.06 0.90 -14.44
N LEU A 75 3.05 1.92 -13.59
CA LEU A 75 3.77 3.18 -13.84
C LEU A 75 5.29 2.98 -13.96
N ALA A 76 5.85 1.94 -13.34
CA ALA A 76 7.26 1.60 -13.45
C ALA A 76 7.64 0.87 -14.75
N THR A 77 6.66 0.45 -15.57
CA THR A 77 6.91 -0.16 -16.89
C THR A 77 7.30 0.89 -17.93
N GLU A 78 7.80 0.46 -19.09
CA GLU A 78 8.14 1.37 -20.19
C GLU A 78 6.95 2.21 -20.68
N ARG A 79 5.73 1.66 -20.58
CA ARG A 79 4.51 2.38 -20.96
C ARG A 79 4.21 3.53 -20.01
N GLY A 80 4.54 3.40 -18.72
CA GLY A 80 4.44 4.49 -17.75
C GLY A 80 3.03 5.06 -17.54
N LEU A 81 1.97 4.27 -17.76
CA LEU A 81 0.58 4.70 -17.62
C LEU A 81 -0.11 3.96 -16.47
N PRO A 82 -0.91 4.65 -15.63
CA PRO A 82 -1.57 4.03 -14.49
C PRO A 82 -2.75 3.14 -14.90
N GLY A 83 -3.48 3.54 -15.95
CA GLY A 83 -4.74 2.90 -16.32
C GLY A 83 -5.87 3.21 -15.32
N VAL A 84 -6.96 2.45 -15.45
CA VAL A 84 -8.08 2.44 -14.50
C VAL A 84 -8.45 1.00 -14.18
N SER A 85 -8.77 0.72 -12.92
CA SER A 85 -9.09 -0.62 -12.44
C SER A 85 -10.45 -1.08 -13.01
N LEU A 86 -10.44 -2.17 -13.77
CA LEU A 86 -11.65 -2.79 -14.33
C LEU A 86 -12.19 -3.92 -13.44
N GLN A 87 -11.28 -4.70 -12.86
CA GLN A 87 -11.59 -5.79 -11.95
C GLN A 87 -10.46 -5.92 -10.92
N LEU A 88 -10.84 -6.15 -9.67
CA LEU A 88 -9.93 -6.43 -8.57
C LEU A 88 -10.51 -7.61 -7.78
N ASP A 89 -9.75 -8.70 -7.69
CA ASP A 89 -10.10 -9.86 -6.86
C ASP A 89 -9.12 -9.94 -5.69
N VAL A 90 -9.65 -10.14 -4.49
CA VAL A 90 -8.86 -10.20 -3.25
C VAL A 90 -9.35 -11.35 -2.40
N SER A 91 -8.49 -12.34 -2.21
CA SER A 91 -8.72 -13.48 -1.32
C SER A 91 -7.96 -13.30 0.00
N TYR A 92 -8.67 -13.33 1.12
CA TYR A 92 -8.11 -13.11 2.46
C TYR A 92 -7.75 -14.45 3.13
N ALA A 93 -6.47 -14.80 3.14
CA ALA A 93 -6.01 -16.09 3.66
C ALA A 93 -5.83 -16.13 5.18
N THR A 94 -5.52 -14.99 5.82
CA THR A 94 -5.21 -14.94 7.26
C THR A 94 -5.56 -13.57 7.82
N LEU A 95 -5.96 -13.54 9.09
CA LEU A 95 -6.17 -12.30 9.85
C LEU A 95 -4.82 -11.74 10.33
N PHE A 96 -4.59 -10.46 10.08
CA PHE A 96 -3.44 -9.75 10.64
C PHE A 96 -3.90 -8.88 11.81
N MET A 97 -3.43 -9.15 13.03
CA MET A 97 -3.66 -8.30 14.19
C MET A 97 -2.33 -7.90 14.81
N HIS A 98 -2.08 -6.61 14.95
CA HIS A 98 -0.78 -6.09 15.36
C HIS A 98 -0.31 -6.65 16.73
N TRP A 99 -1.21 -6.83 17.70
CA TRP A 99 -0.87 -7.38 19.02
C TRP A 99 -0.52 -8.87 19.04
N LEU A 100 -0.99 -9.67 18.07
CA LEU A 100 -0.64 -11.09 17.98
C LEU A 100 0.85 -11.28 17.63
N TYR A 101 1.45 -10.33 16.92
CA TYR A 101 2.80 -10.46 16.39
C TYR A 101 3.84 -9.60 17.13
N PHE A 102 3.43 -8.52 17.79
CA PHE A 102 4.34 -7.56 18.43
C PHE A 102 4.20 -7.43 19.95
N GLY A 103 3.41 -8.30 20.59
CA GLY A 103 3.42 -8.51 22.04
C GLY A 103 3.19 -7.24 22.86
N ARG A 104 1.92 -6.91 23.14
CA ARG A 104 1.56 -6.10 24.31
C ARG A 104 0.58 -6.88 25.17
N LEU A 105 1.01 -7.23 26.39
CA LEU A 105 0.09 -7.30 27.53
C LEU A 105 -0.62 -5.94 27.60
N ARG A 106 -1.86 -5.86 27.13
CA ARG A 106 -2.80 -4.87 27.67
C ARG A 106 -3.51 -5.55 28.83
N LEU A 107 -2.90 -5.47 30.00
CA LEU A 107 -3.63 -5.54 31.26
C LEU A 107 -4.40 -4.21 31.40
N CYS A 108 -5.66 -4.36 31.82
CA CYS A 108 -6.69 -3.35 32.07
C CYS A 108 -7.56 -3.00 30.86
#